data_AF-A0A4S1EY80-F1
#
_entry.id   AF-A0A4S1EY80-F1
#
_cell.length_a   1.000
_cell.length_b   1.000
_cell.length_c   1.000
_cell.angle_alpha   90.00
_cell.angle_beta   90.00
_cell.angle_gamma   90.00
#
_symmetry.space_group_name_H-M   'P 1'
#
loop_
_entity.id
_entity.type
_entity.pdbx_description
1 polymer ?
#
loop_
_entity_poly.entity_id
_entity_poly.type
_entity_poly.pdbx_seq_one_letter_code
_entity_poly.pdbx_strand_id
1 'polypeptide(L)'
;QPHGVSPAEFERWDNAYAAAMREVYRSFPDDHDVMALTVEALMMRTVRRLWNLKTGAPAPNSDVLEALEICERSIRMSDETGTTPHPAILHLHTHLLEMSTQPERGTRSAE
;
A
#
# COMPACT_ATOMS: atom_id res chain seq x y z
N GLN A 1 -25.31 14.67 10.48
CA GLN A 1 -25.59 13.95 9.23
C GLN A 1 -24.27 13.82 8.47
N PRO A 2 -23.96 12.65 7.86
CA PRO A 2 -22.76 12.53 7.04
C PRO A 2 -22.86 13.44 5.81
N HIS A 3 -21.78 14.14 5.48
CA HIS A 3 -21.68 14.98 4.29
C HIS A 3 -21.11 14.14 3.14
N GLY A 4 -21.97 13.75 2.19
CA GLY A 4 -21.53 13.05 0.99
C GLY A 4 -20.82 13.99 0.01
N VAL A 5 -19.83 13.48 -0.71
CA VAL A 5 -19.15 14.18 -1.81
C VAL A 5 -19.29 13.41 -3.12
N SER A 6 -19.06 14.09 -4.24
CA SER A 6 -19.06 13.43 -5.55
C SER A 6 -17.89 12.44 -5.67
N PRO A 7 -18.00 11.38 -6.51
CA PRO A 7 -16.89 10.45 -6.74
C PRO A 7 -15.61 11.13 -7.22
N ALA A 8 -15.73 12.13 -8.11
CA ALA A 8 -14.58 12.88 -8.62
C ALA A 8 -13.91 13.75 -7.54
N GLU A 9 -14.66 14.21 -6.54
CA GLU A 9 -14.11 14.94 -5.41
C GLU A 9 -13.39 14.00 -4.43
N PHE A 10 -13.98 12.83 -4.18
CA PHE A 10 -13.37 11.78 -3.38
C PHE A 10 -12.02 11.32 -4.00
N GLU A 11 -12.00 11.06 -5.31
CA GLU A 11 -10.77 10.70 -6.04
C GLU A 11 -9.69 11.79 -5.96
N ARG A 12 -10.07 13.07 -6.02
CA ARG A 12 -9.11 14.18 -5.83
C ARG A 12 -8.50 14.16 -4.43
N TRP A 13 -9.27 13.80 -3.40
CA TRP A 13 -8.75 13.71 -2.03
C TRP A 13 -7.82 12.52 -1.86
N ASP A 14 -8.15 11.35 -2.39
CA ASP A 14 -7.25 10.17 -2.38
C ASP A 14 -5.93 10.48 -3.10
N ASN A 15 -6.02 11.16 -4.26
CA ASN A 15 -4.85 11.61 -5.00
C ASN A 15 -3.98 12.60 -4.20
N ALA A 16 -4.60 13.57 -3.54
CA ALA A 16 -3.90 14.58 -2.73
C ALA A 16 -3.26 13.96 -1.49
N TYR A 17 -3.95 13.04 -0.82
CA TYR A 17 -3.45 12.33 0.36
C TYR A 17 -2.24 11.47 0.02
N ALA A 18 -2.32 10.65 -1.04
CA ALA A 18 -1.18 9.86 -1.50
C ALA A 18 0.02 10.72 -1.91
N ALA A 19 -0.21 11.85 -2.58
CA ALA A 19 0.86 12.78 -2.92
C ALA A 19 1.53 13.37 -1.66
N ALA A 20 0.74 13.78 -0.67
CA ALA A 20 1.25 14.27 0.60
C ALA A 20 2.05 13.20 1.35
N MET A 21 1.55 11.96 1.40
CA MET A 21 2.25 10.85 2.06
C MET A 21 3.57 10.49 1.38
N ARG A 22 3.69 10.62 0.05
CA ARG A 22 4.99 10.49 -0.63
C ARG A 22 6.02 11.51 -0.13
N GLU A 23 5.60 12.75 0.15
CA GLU A 23 6.51 13.77 0.70
C GLU A 23 6.92 13.46 2.14
N VAL A 24 5.98 12.97 2.96
CA VAL A 24 6.28 12.53 4.33
C VAL A 24 7.24 11.34 4.30
N TYR A 25 7.00 10.36 3.42
CA TYR A 25 7.89 9.21 3.24
C TYR A 25 9.30 9.61 2.83
N ARG A 26 9.46 10.59 1.93
CA ARG A 26 10.79 11.11 1.58
C ARG A 26 11.51 11.76 2.77
N SER A 27 10.77 12.35 3.69
CA SER A 27 11.32 12.99 4.89
C SER A 27 11.65 11.98 6.00
N PHE A 28 10.95 10.85 6.03
CA PHE A 28 11.07 9.79 7.03
C PHE A 28 11.06 8.39 6.38
N PRO A 29 12.06 8.06 5.52
CA PRO A 29 12.00 6.87 4.67
C PRO A 29 12.13 5.55 5.44
N ASP A 30 12.60 5.60 6.68
CA ASP A 30 12.89 4.44 7.54
C ASP A 30 11.91 4.28 8.70
N ASP A 31 10.92 5.17 8.80
CA ASP A 31 9.89 5.09 9.82
C ASP A 31 8.78 4.14 9.37
N HIS A 32 8.61 3.03 10.10
CA HIS A 32 7.66 1.97 9.74
C HIS A 32 6.19 2.44 9.75
N ASP A 33 5.82 3.39 10.60
CA ASP A 33 4.47 3.97 10.63
C ASP A 33 4.25 4.83 9.38
N VAL A 34 5.23 5.66 9.01
CA VAL A 34 5.18 6.47 7.78
C VAL A 34 5.11 5.58 6.55
N MET A 35 5.90 4.50 6.50
CA MET A 35 5.84 3.50 5.44
C MET A 35 4.44 2.88 5.33
N ALA A 36 3.83 2.48 6.44
CA ALA A 36 2.50 1.87 6.46
C ALA A 36 1.41 2.83 5.97
N LEU A 37 1.41 4.06 6.47
CA LEU A 37 0.46 5.10 6.03
C LEU A 37 0.64 5.47 4.56
N THR A 38 1.88 5.44 4.06
CA THR A 38 2.16 5.71 2.64
C THR A 38 1.63 4.59 1.76
N VAL A 39 1.86 3.33 2.14
CA VAL A 39 1.31 2.16 1.43
C VAL A 39 -0.21 2.20 1.38
N GLU A 40 -0.86 2.50 2.51
CA GLU A 40 -2.31 2.65 2.60
C GLU A 40 -2.83 3.76 1.68
N ALA A 41 -2.22 4.94 1.72
CA ALA A 41 -2.60 6.07 0.86
C ALA A 41 -2.50 5.75 -0.64
N LEU A 42 -1.44 5.04 -1.04
CA LEU A 42 -1.26 4.57 -2.42
C LEU A 42 -2.34 3.57 -2.83
N MET A 43 -2.71 2.64 -1.94
CA MET A 43 -3.77 1.65 -2.19
C MET A 43 -5.15 2.30 -2.33
N MET A 44 -5.46 3.34 -1.55
CA MET A 44 -6.77 4.00 -1.57
C MET A 44 -7.12 4.62 -2.92
N ARG A 45 -6.12 5.01 -3.73
CA ARG A 45 -6.35 5.52 -5.09
C ARG A 45 -7.02 4.51 -6.03
N THR A 46 -6.88 3.22 -5.76
CA THR A 46 -7.44 2.14 -6.58
C THR A 46 -7.97 0.98 -5.74
N VAL A 47 -8.77 1.28 -4.71
CA VAL A 47 -9.33 0.27 -3.80
C VAL A 47 -9.93 -0.90 -4.57
N ARG A 48 -9.49 -2.12 -4.23
CA ARG A 48 -9.90 -3.40 -4.84
C ARG A 48 -9.66 -3.50 -6.36
N ARG A 49 -8.83 -2.62 -6.92
CA ARG A 49 -8.45 -2.59 -8.34
C ARG A 49 -6.95 -2.35 -8.48
N LEU A 50 -6.14 -3.00 -7.65
CA LEU A 50 -4.69 -2.90 -7.70
C LEU A 50 -4.10 -3.63 -8.92
N TRP A 51 -4.70 -4.77 -9.27
CA TRP A 51 -4.28 -5.63 -10.37
C TRP A 51 -5.38 -5.80 -11.41
N ASN A 52 -4.98 -5.95 -12.66
CA ASN A 52 -5.85 -6.38 -13.74
C ASN A 52 -5.96 -7.92 -13.73
N LEU A 53 -7.08 -8.45 -13.24
CA LEU A 53 -7.30 -9.89 -13.08
C LEU A 53 -7.19 -10.72 -14.38
N LYS A 54 -7.34 -10.10 -15.56
CA LYS A 54 -7.21 -10.82 -16.84
C LYS A 54 -5.77 -10.98 -17.29
N THR A 55 -4.92 -10.00 -16.96
CA THR A 55 -3.55 -9.91 -17.48
C THR A 55 -2.49 -10.13 -16.41
N GLY A 56 -2.86 -10.00 -15.14
CA GLY A 56 -1.91 -9.99 -14.02
C GLY A 56 -1.08 -8.70 -13.90
N ALA A 57 -1.21 -7.74 -14.81
CA ALA A 57 -0.50 -6.47 -14.76
C ALA A 57 -1.12 -5.54 -13.71
N PRO A 58 -0.37 -4.54 -13.19
CA PRO A 58 -0.95 -3.43 -12.43
C PRO A 58 -2.13 -2.83 -13.17
N ALA A 59 -3.21 -2.52 -12.45
CA ALA A 59 -4.36 -1.86 -13.05
C ALA A 59 -4.01 -0.42 -13.46
N PRO A 60 -4.74 0.17 -14.42
CA PRO A 60 -4.58 1.59 -14.75
C PRO A 60 -4.70 2.48 -13.50
N ASN A 61 -3.79 3.45 -13.38
CA ASN A 61 -3.68 4.39 -12.25
C ASN A 61 -3.36 3.77 -10.89
N SER A 62 -3.03 2.48 -10.82
CA SER A 62 -2.62 1.85 -9.58
C SER A 62 -1.13 2.06 -9.30
N ASP A 63 -0.81 2.41 -8.06
CA ASP A 63 0.55 2.53 -7.55
C ASP A 63 1.02 1.24 -6.83
N VAL A 64 0.39 0.10 -7.13
CA VAL A 64 0.63 -1.19 -6.44
C VAL A 64 2.11 -1.60 -6.41
N LEU A 65 2.88 -1.28 -7.45
CA LEU A 65 4.31 -1.62 -7.50
C LEU A 65 5.13 -0.77 -6.53
N GLU A 66 4.83 0.52 -6.42
CA GLU A 66 5.48 1.41 -5.44
C GLU A 66 5.07 1.02 -4.02
N ALA A 67 3.77 0.75 -3.81
CA ALA A 67 3.26 0.30 -2.52
C ALA A 67 3.91 -1.03 -2.08
N LEU A 68 4.08 -1.99 -3.01
CA LEU A 68 4.79 -3.23 -2.74
C LEU A 68 6.26 -3.00 -2.36
N GLU A 69 6.98 -2.16 -3.11
CA GLU A 69 8.39 -1.87 -2.81
C GLU A 69 8.56 -1.29 -1.39
N ILE A 70 7.74 -0.29 -1.02
CA ILE A 70 7.77 0.29 0.34
C ILE A 70 7.42 -0.78 1.38
N CYS A 71 6.36 -1.54 1.14
CA CYS A 71 5.88 -2.57 2.07
C CYS A 71 6.95 -3.66 2.32
N GLU A 72 7.53 -4.21 1.25
CA GLU A 72 8.56 -5.25 1.33
C GLU A 72 9.88 -4.73 1.89
N ARG A 73 10.20 -3.44 1.66
CA ARG A 73 11.33 -2.79 2.31
C ARG A 73 11.15 -2.74 3.83
N SER A 74 9.96 -2.39 4.31
CA SER A 74 9.67 -2.36 5.76
C SER A 74 9.81 -3.75 6.40
N ILE A 75 9.33 -4.79 5.71
CA ILE A 75 9.48 -6.19 6.18
C ILE A 75 10.97 -6.55 6.25
N ARG A 76 11.72 -6.30 5.18
CA ARG A 76 13.16 -6.59 5.11
C ARG A 76 13.97 -5.88 6.21
N MET A 77 13.67 -4.62 6.50
CA MET A 77 14.32 -3.90 7.61
C MET A 77 14.04 -4.54 8.98
N SER A 78 12.84 -5.06 9.18
CA SER A 78 12.48 -5.76 10.42
C SER A 78 13.25 -7.09 10.53
N ASP A 79 13.33 -7.84 9.43
CA ASP A 79 14.10 -9.09 9.33
C ASP A 79 15.60 -8.85 9.61
N GLU A 80 16.19 -7.82 9.00
CA GLU A 80 17.62 -7.47 9.16
C GLU A 80 17.98 -7.07 10.59
N THR A 81 17.04 -6.46 11.31
CA THR A 81 17.24 -6.03 12.71
C THR A 81 16.77 -7.07 13.73
N GLY A 82 16.15 -8.18 13.28
CA GLY A 82 15.55 -9.18 14.14
C GLY A 82 14.37 -8.64 14.98
N THR A 83 13.71 -7.58 14.50
CA THR A 83 12.57 -6.97 15.19
C THR A 83 11.25 -7.50 14.64
N THR A 84 10.18 -7.42 15.45
CA THR A 84 8.85 -7.83 15.00
C THR A 84 8.35 -6.88 13.90
N PRO A 85 7.95 -7.39 12.71
CA PRO A 85 7.43 -6.54 11.65
C PRO A 85 6.20 -5.75 12.08
N HIS A 86 6.06 -4.54 11.54
CA HIS A 86 4.91 -3.68 11.84
C HIS A 86 3.59 -4.34 11.40
N PRO A 87 2.58 -4.47 12.28
CA PRO A 87 1.36 -5.25 11.98
C PRO A 87 0.56 -4.69 10.80
N ALA A 88 0.51 -3.36 10.65
CA ALA A 88 -0.17 -2.75 9.50
C ALA A 88 0.56 -3.07 8.18
N ILE A 89 1.88 -3.19 8.19
CA ILE A 89 2.66 -3.54 6.98
C ILE A 89 2.32 -4.96 6.55
N LEU A 90 2.28 -5.92 7.48
CA LEU A 90 1.89 -7.30 7.18
C LEU A 90 0.46 -7.38 6.63
N HIS A 91 -0.48 -6.67 7.24
CA HIS A 91 -1.86 -6.60 6.77
C HIS A 91 -1.97 -6.02 5.35
N LEU A 92 -1.30 -4.90 5.08
CA LEU A 92 -1.30 -4.25 3.76
C LEU A 92 -0.60 -5.11 2.71
N HIS A 93 0.47 -5.82 3.06
CA HIS A 93 1.16 -6.75 2.17
C HIS A 93 0.22 -7.84 1.64
N THR A 94 -0.60 -8.42 2.52
CA THR A 94 -1.62 -9.40 2.14
C THR A 94 -2.61 -8.80 1.13
N HIS A 95 -3.12 -7.58 1.37
CA HIS A 95 -4.02 -6.90 0.44
C HIS A 95 -3.37 -6.51 -0.90
N LEU A 96 -2.09 -6.16 -0.89
CA LEU A 96 -1.35 -5.88 -2.12
C LEU A 96 -1.22 -7.13 -2.99
N LEU A 97 -1.13 -8.32 -2.39
CA LEU A 97 -0.84 -9.57 -3.09
C LEU A 97 -2.06 -10.47 -3.36
N GLU A 98 -3.15 -10.34 -2.62
CA GLU A 98 -4.31 -11.27 -2.65
C GLU A 98 -4.93 -11.45 -4.05
N MET A 99 -4.83 -10.43 -4.91
CA MET A 99 -5.33 -10.46 -6.30
C MET A 99 -4.21 -10.41 -7.35
N SER A 100 -2.95 -10.53 -6.93
CA SER A 100 -1.79 -10.54 -7.82
C SER A 100 -1.62 -11.90 -8.51
N THR A 101 -0.63 -12.01 -9.41
CA THR A 101 -0.23 -13.30 -9.97
C THR A 101 0.66 -14.14 -9.04
N GLN A 102 1.01 -13.61 -7.87
CA GLN A 102 1.90 -14.24 -6.89
C GLN A 102 1.36 -14.09 -5.45
N PRO A 103 0.11 -14.49 -5.17
CA PRO A 103 -0.50 -14.34 -3.85
C PRO A 103 0.25 -15.08 -2.73
N GLU A 104 0.98 -16.15 -3.06
CA GLU A 104 1.82 -16.93 -2.13
C GLU A 104 2.94 -16.13 -1.46
N ARG A 105 3.34 -14.98 -2.04
CA ARG A 105 4.28 -14.06 -1.38
C ARG A 105 3.70 -13.47 -0.09
N GLY A 106 2.38 -13.41 0.04
CA GLY A 106 1.68 -12.89 1.21
C GLY A 106 1.55 -13.90 2.35
N THR A 107 1.87 -15.18 2.15
CA THR A 107 1.63 -16.23 3.14
C THR A 107 2.33 -15.95 4.47
N ARG A 108 3.60 -15.52 4.46
CA ARG A 108 4.34 -15.19 5.68
C ARG A 108 3.72 -14.02 6.46
N SER A 109 3.00 -13.14 5.78
CA SER A 109 2.33 -11.99 6.41
C SER A 109 0.99 -12.34 7.03
N ALA A 110 0.47 -13.55 6.79
CA ALA A 110 -0.81 -14.03 7.28
C ALA A 110 -0.69 -15.10 8.38
N GLU A 111 0.54 -15.51 8.72
CA GLU A 111 0.87 -16.42 9.83
C GLU A 111 1.01 -15.67 11.15
#